data_AF-A0A3P7ICY4-F1
#
_entry.id   AF-A0A3P7ICY4-F1
#
_cell.length_a   1.000
_cell.length_b   1.000
_cell.length_c   1.000
_cell.angle_alpha   90.00
_cell.angle_beta   90.00
_cell.angle_gamma   90.00
#
_symmetry.space_group_name_H-M   'P 1'
#
loop_
_entity.id
_entity.type
_entity.pdbx_description
1 polymer ?
#
loop_
_entity_poly.entity_id
_entity_poly.type
_entity_poly.pdbx_seq_one_letter_code
_entity_poly.pdbx_strand_id
1 'polypeptide(L)'
;MWAKSLSAAKEPAWQKAYLDYMFRLLDASGDELVDLAEYVEVLGYFSIPRADAVACFDKFAVNSSGVHFNSIDHKKFNHLWQQYFHSTDIFDEGNHLLGTPPQTSQRA
;
A
#
# COMPACT_ATOMS: atom_id res chain seq x y z
N MET A 1 17.98 0.77 14.01
CA MET A 1 17.36 -0.23 13.10
C MET A 1 16.74 0.45 11.89
N TRP A 2 15.89 1.47 12.09
CA TRP A 2 15.30 2.29 11.03
C TRP A 2 16.31 3.05 10.15
N ALA A 3 17.28 3.76 10.72
CA ALA A 3 18.27 4.55 9.96
C ALA A 3 19.16 3.73 9.01
N LYS A 4 19.33 2.43 9.26
CA LYS A 4 20.09 1.53 8.37
C LYS A 4 19.23 1.01 7.20
N SER A 5 17.91 1.05 7.29
CA SER A 5 17.03 0.62 6.18
C SER A 5 16.97 1.63 5.04
N LEU A 6 17.09 2.92 5.36
CA LEU A 6 17.11 4.01 4.38
C LEU A 6 18.37 4.02 3.49
N SER A 7 19.44 3.35 3.93
CA SER A 7 20.76 3.37 3.29
C SER A 7 21.28 1.98 2.89
N ALA A 8 20.53 0.90 3.16
CA ALA A 8 20.97 -0.44 2.85
C ALA A 8 20.76 -0.76 1.37
N ALA A 9 21.82 -1.23 0.70
CA ALA A 9 21.77 -1.73 -0.68
C ALA A 9 20.90 -2.99 -0.86
N LYS A 10 20.46 -3.60 0.25
CA LYS A 10 19.58 -4.77 0.29
C LYS A 10 18.52 -4.54 1.36
N GLU A 11 17.26 -4.78 1.00
CA GLU A 11 16.13 -4.68 1.91
C GLU A 11 16.37 -5.57 3.15
N PRO A 12 16.32 -5.01 4.37
CA PRO A 12 16.53 -5.79 5.58
C PRO A 12 15.52 -6.93 5.70
N ALA A 13 15.95 -8.08 6.22
CA ALA A 13 15.07 -9.25 6.37
C ALA A 13 13.80 -8.96 7.20
N TRP A 14 13.87 -8.04 8.17
CA TRP A 14 12.72 -7.62 8.97
C TRP A 14 11.69 -6.84 8.15
N GLN A 15 12.13 -6.06 7.15
CA GLN A 15 11.24 -5.28 6.29
C GLN A 15 10.48 -6.20 5.35
N LYS A 16 11.15 -7.20 4.78
CA LYS A 16 10.50 -8.24 4.00
C LYS A 16 9.50 -9.06 4.83
N ALA A 17 9.88 -9.48 6.04
CA ALA A 17 8.98 -10.22 6.92
C ALA A 17 7.75 -9.38 7.32
N TYR A 18 7.94 -8.07 7.51
CA TYR A 18 6.86 -7.13 7.81
C TYR A 18 5.93 -6.92 6.60
N LEU A 19 6.48 -6.79 5.39
CA LEU A 19 5.71 -6.74 4.14
C LEU A 19 4.84 -8.00 3.99
N ASP A 20 5.44 -9.19 4.13
CA ASP A 20 4.73 -10.46 4.01
C ASP A 20 3.64 -10.60 5.08
N TYR A 21 3.90 -10.10 6.30
CA TYR A 21 2.89 -10.04 7.36
C TYR A 21 1.74 -9.09 7.01
N MET A 22 2.03 -7.90 6.50
CA MET A 22 1.01 -6.93 6.11
C MET A 22 0.15 -7.41 4.95
N PHE A 23 0.74 -8.10 3.97
CA PHE A 23 -0.01 -8.71 2.89
C PHE A 23 -0.99 -9.76 3.43
N ARG A 24 -0.54 -10.67 4.30
CA ARG A 24 -1.39 -11.67 4.94
C ARG A 24 -2.44 -11.09 5.89
N LEU A 25 -2.17 -9.92 6.46
CA LEU A 25 -3.15 -9.21 7.28
C LEU A 25 -4.28 -8.67 6.41
N LEU A 26 -3.96 -8.25 5.19
CA LEU A 26 -4.92 -7.77 4.20
C LEU A 26 -5.68 -8.92 3.53
N ASP A 27 -5.00 -9.98 3.12
CA ASP A 27 -5.57 -11.19 2.53
C ASP A 27 -6.26 -12.05 3.61
N ALA A 28 -7.48 -11.67 3.96
CA ALA A 28 -8.27 -12.35 4.99
C ALA A 28 -8.82 -13.71 4.49
N SER A 29 -9.03 -13.84 3.18
CA SER A 29 -9.53 -15.06 2.54
C SER A 29 -8.46 -16.15 2.38
N GLY A 30 -7.18 -15.76 2.29
CA GLY A 30 -6.03 -16.64 2.06
C GLY A 30 -5.89 -17.09 0.61
N ASP A 31 -6.42 -16.35 -0.36
CA ASP A 31 -6.39 -16.69 -1.79
C ASP A 31 -5.17 -16.10 -2.53
N GLU A 32 -4.23 -15.51 -1.78
CA GLU A 32 -3.05 -14.80 -2.27
C GLU A 32 -3.37 -13.55 -3.11
N LEU A 33 -4.60 -13.04 -2.99
CA LEU A 33 -5.08 -11.79 -3.55
C LEU A 33 -5.62 -10.91 -2.41
N VAL A 34 -5.63 -9.60 -2.65
CA VAL A 34 -6.30 -8.64 -1.75
C VAL A 34 -7.35 -7.93 -2.55
N ASP A 35 -8.62 -8.15 -2.21
CA ASP A 35 -9.75 -7.47 -2.82
C ASP A 35 -10.12 -6.16 -2.09
N LEU A 36 -11.06 -5.41 -2.68
CA LEU A 36 -11.51 -4.13 -2.12
C LEU A 36 -12.17 -4.30 -0.74
N ALA A 37 -12.94 -5.37 -0.51
CA ALA A 37 -13.66 -5.58 0.73
C ALA A 37 -12.67 -5.88 1.87
N GLU A 38 -11.72 -6.76 1.62
CA GLU A 38 -10.61 -7.11 2.51
C GLU A 38 -9.76 -5.88 2.87
N TYR A 39 -9.35 -5.11 1.86
CA TYR A 39 -8.59 -3.89 2.05
C TYR A 39 -9.35 -2.88 2.93
N VAL A 40 -10.61 -2.61 2.62
CA VAL A 40 -11.45 -1.65 3.37
C VAL A 40 -11.67 -2.11 4.81
N GLU A 41 -11.88 -3.40 5.04
CA GLU A 41 -12.07 -3.94 6.39
C GLU A 41 -10.83 -3.68 7.24
N VAL A 42 -9.65 -4.01 6.72
CA VAL A 42 -8.40 -3.86 7.46
C VAL A 42 -8.08 -2.40 7.73
N LEU A 43 -8.23 -1.52 6.74
CA LEU A 43 -8.04 -0.08 6.91
C LEU A 43 -9.05 0.53 7.91
N GLY A 44 -10.23 -0.07 8.04
CA GLY A 44 -11.19 0.27 9.08
C GLY A 44 -10.64 0.11 10.50
N TYR A 45 -9.85 -0.94 10.77
CA TYR A 45 -9.17 -1.10 12.07
C TYR A 45 -8.15 0.00 12.35
N PHE A 46 -7.58 0.61 11.30
CA PHE A 46 -6.68 1.77 11.39
C PHE A 46 -7.44 3.11 11.42
N SER A 47 -8.75 3.09 11.61
CA SER A 47 -9.61 4.29 11.63
C SER A 47 -9.62 5.10 10.33
N ILE A 48 -9.31 4.46 9.19
CA ILE A 48 -9.44 5.10 7.89
C ILE A 48 -10.89 4.96 7.41
N PRO A 49 -11.57 6.06 7.04
CA PRO A 49 -12.93 6.01 6.54
C PRO A 49 -13.05 5.11 5.30
N ARG A 50 -14.15 4.35 5.20
CA ARG A 50 -14.42 3.47 4.04
C ARG A 50 -14.29 4.21 2.70
N ALA A 51 -14.81 5.42 2.60
CA ALA A 51 -14.73 6.21 1.37
C ALA A 51 -13.28 6.50 0.96
N ASP A 52 -12.41 6.79 1.93
CA ASP A 52 -11.00 7.08 1.68
C ASP A 52 -10.24 5.80 1.33
N ALA A 53 -10.55 4.67 1.99
CA ALA A 53 -9.97 3.38 1.65
C ALA A 53 -10.34 2.95 0.22
N VAL A 54 -11.60 3.10 -0.19
CA VAL A 54 -12.04 2.84 -1.58
C VAL A 54 -11.28 3.72 -2.56
N ALA A 55 -11.22 5.04 -2.30
CA ALA A 55 -10.50 5.96 -3.17
C ALA A 55 -9.00 5.66 -3.26
N CYS A 56 -8.39 5.12 -2.21
CA CYS A 56 -7.00 4.66 -2.23
C CYS A 56 -6.85 3.40 -3.10
N PHE A 57 -7.72 2.41 -2.90
CA PHE A 57 -7.68 1.17 -3.67
C PHE A 57 -7.86 1.42 -5.17
N ASP A 58 -8.82 2.26 -5.54
CA ASP A 58 -9.09 2.61 -6.94
C ASP A 58 -7.88 3.25 -7.64
N LYS A 59 -6.98 3.92 -6.89
CA LYS A 59 -5.79 4.55 -7.46
C LYS A 59 -4.73 3.56 -7.91
N PHE A 60 -4.55 2.45 -7.19
CA PHE A 60 -3.51 1.47 -7.50
C PHE A 60 -4.05 0.17 -8.11
N ALA A 61 -5.33 -0.14 -7.93
CA ALA A 61 -6.00 -1.28 -8.54
C ALA A 61 -6.42 -0.98 -9.98
N VAL A 62 -5.50 -0.41 -10.77
CA VAL A 62 -5.70 -0.04 -12.18
C VAL A 62 -4.51 -0.54 -13.01
N ASN A 63 -4.81 -0.97 -14.23
CA ASN A 63 -3.79 -1.41 -15.18
C ASN A 63 -3.23 -0.24 -15.99
N SER A 64 -2.18 -0.48 -16.78
CA SER A 64 -1.56 0.54 -17.64
C SER A 64 -2.48 1.07 -18.75
N SER A 65 -3.62 0.42 -19.01
CA SER A 65 -4.68 0.86 -19.92
C SER A 65 -5.84 1.57 -19.21
N GLY A 66 -5.76 1.80 -17.90
CA GLY A 66 -6.82 2.45 -17.12
C GLY A 66 -7.98 1.54 -16.71
N VAL A 67 -7.86 0.22 -16.87
CA VAL A 67 -8.90 -0.74 -16.46
C VAL A 67 -8.68 -1.14 -15.00
N HIS A 68 -9.74 -1.03 -14.20
CA HIS A 68 -9.71 -1.43 -12.80
C HIS A 68 -9.66 -2.95 -12.63
N PHE A 69 -8.89 -3.41 -11.65
CA PHE A 69 -8.86 -4.78 -11.17
C PHE A 69 -9.68 -4.90 -9.88
N ASN A 70 -10.27 -6.07 -9.66
CA ASN A 70 -11.04 -6.34 -8.44
C ASN A 70 -10.16 -6.75 -7.26
N SER A 71 -8.90 -7.12 -7.52
CA SER A 71 -7.93 -7.51 -6.50
C SER A 71 -6.49 -7.25 -6.96
N ILE A 72 -5.56 -7.23 -6.00
CA ILE A 72 -4.12 -7.12 -6.23
C ILE A 72 -3.39 -8.36 -5.73
N ASP A 73 -2.36 -8.78 -6.44
CA ASP A 73 -1.49 -9.89 -6.01
C ASP A 73 -0.33 -9.42 -5.14
N HIS A 74 0.40 -10.36 -4.54
CA HIS A 74 1.59 -10.06 -3.73
C HIS A 74 2.64 -9.25 -4.49
N LYS A 75 2.77 -9.47 -5.80
CA LYS A 75 3.74 -8.77 -6.66
C LYS A 75 3.40 -7.28 -6.79
N LYS A 76 2.13 -6.94 -7.06
CA LYS A 76 1.64 -5.56 -7.11
C LYS A 76 1.73 -4.93 -5.72
N PHE A 77 1.36 -5.64 -4.66
CA PHE A 77 1.49 -5.15 -3.29
C PHE A 77 2.94 -4.78 -2.94
N ASN A 78 3.89 -5.66 -3.26
CA ASN A 78 5.31 -5.39 -3.03
C ASN A 78 5.79 -4.16 -3.83
N HIS A 79 5.37 -4.02 -5.09
CA HIS A 79 5.69 -2.82 -5.87
C HIS A 79 5.21 -1.53 -5.21
N LEU A 80 3.95 -1.50 -4.75
CA LEU A 80 3.36 -0.37 -4.03
C LEU A 80 4.08 -0.11 -2.71
N TRP A 81 4.46 -1.17 -1.99
CA TRP A 81 5.20 -1.08 -0.74
C TRP A 81 6.57 -0.42 -0.93
N GLN A 82 7.30 -0.81 -1.98
CA GLN A 82 8.57 -0.17 -2.31
C GLN A 82 8.39 1.32 -2.60
N GLN A 83 7.36 1.69 -3.37
CA GLN A 83 7.04 3.09 -3.64
C GLN A 83 6.72 3.85 -2.34
N TYR A 84 5.88 3.28 -1.46
CA TYR A 84 5.49 3.91 -0.20
C TYR A 84 6.70 4.24 0.72
N PHE A 85 7.70 3.34 0.79
CA PHE A 85 8.86 3.54 1.68
C PHE A 85 10.04 4.27 1.04
N HIS A 86 10.21 4.16 -0.28
CA HIS A 86 11.44 4.58 -0.95
C HIS A 86 11.23 5.61 -2.06
N SER A 87 10.00 5.80 -2.55
CA SER A 87 9.77 6.80 -3.57
C SER A 87 9.91 8.20 -3.02
N THR A 88 10.52 9.07 -3.82
CA THR A 88 10.52 10.52 -3.62
C THR A 88 9.49 11.23 -4.48
N ASP A 89 8.79 10.49 -5.36
CA ASP A 89 7.74 11.05 -6.20
C ASP A 89 6.42 11.08 -5.45
N ILE A 90 5.85 12.28 -5.32
CA ILE A 90 4.56 12.50 -4.66
C ILE A 90 3.38 11.94 -5.46
N PHE A 91 3.58 11.65 -6.76
CA PHE A 91 2.56 11.14 -7.65
C PHE A 91 2.52 9.61 -7.74
N ASP A 92 3.46 8.91 -7.09
CA ASP A 92 3.47 7.46 -7.08
C ASP A 92 2.21 6.90 -6.38
N GLU A 93 1.58 5.92 -7.03
CA GLU A 93 0.37 5.26 -6.55
C GLU A 93 0.57 4.57 -5.19
N GLY A 94 1.78 4.06 -4.91
CA GLY A 94 2.14 3.47 -3.63
C GLY A 94 1.96 4.41 -2.44
N ASN A 95 1.98 5.73 -2.64
CA ASN A 95 1.69 6.72 -1.57
C ASN A 95 0.29 6.56 -0.98
N HIS A 96 -0.62 5.89 -1.69
CA HIS A 96 -1.99 5.62 -1.26
C HIS A 96 -2.19 4.24 -0.62
N LEU A 97 -1.14 3.42 -0.50
CA LEU A 97 -1.23 2.03 -0.04
C LEU A 97 -1.79 1.86 1.39
N LEU A 98 -1.51 2.81 2.27
CA LEU A 98 -1.92 2.77 3.69
C LEU A 98 -2.78 4.00 4.07
N GLY A 99 -3.52 4.52 3.09
CA GLY A 99 -4.34 5.72 3.24
C GLY A 99 -3.78 6.94 2.50
N THR A 100 -4.57 8.00 2.44
CA THR A 100 -4.20 9.23 1.74
C THR A 100 -3.10 9.96 2.51
N PRO A 101 -1.98 10.34 1.87
CA PRO A 101 -0.99 11.16 2.54
C PRO A 101 -1.64 12.46 3.00
N PRO A 102 -1.32 12.97 4.20
CA PRO A 102 -1.85 14.24 4.65
C PRO A 102 -1.50 15.29 3.60
N GLN A 103 -2.52 15.98 3.06
CA GLN A 103 -2.28 17.10 2.17
C GLN A 103 -1.34 18.05 2.91
N THR A 104 -0.13 18.22 2.40
CA THR A 104 0.72 19.32 2.81
C THR A 104 -0.06 20.58 2.48
N SER A 105 -0.81 21.12 3.44
CA SER A 105 -1.19 22.52 3.43
C SER A 105 0.11 23.25 3.15
N GLN A 106 0.20 23.88 1.98
CA GLN A 106 1.18 24.91 1.73
C GLN A 106 1.08 25.86 2.92
N ARG A 107 2.00 25.74 3.89
CA ARG A 107 2.21 26.79 4.86
C ARG A 107 2.72 27.96 4.03
N ALA A 108 1.93 29.03 4.08
CA ALA A 108 2.17 30.32 3.46
C ALA A 108 3.58 30.85 3.70
#